data_AF-F9CU99-F1
#
_entry.id   AF-F9CU99-F1
#
_cell.length_a   1.000
_cell.length_b   1.000
_cell.length_c   1.000
_cell.angle_alpha   90.00
_cell.angle_beta   90.00
_cell.angle_gamma   90.00
#
_symmetry.space_group_name_H-M   'P 1'
#
loop_
_entity.id
_entity.type
_entity.pdbx_description
1 polymer ?
#
loop_
_entity_poly.entity_id
_entity_poly.type
_entity_poly.pdbx_seq_one_letter_code
_entity_poly.pdbx_strand_id
1 'polypeptide(L)' 'MKISESYYGNEIIEIDEAKKLLESSNIINMVGKDTISLSLELGIGSENGVKKISGVPFLIVFKM' A
#
# COMPACT_ATOMS: atom_id res chain seq x y z
N MET A 1 -0.51 -3.90 -17.50
CA MET A 1 -0.27 -4.55 -16.19
C MET A 1 -1.57 -5.21 -15.75
N LYS A 2 -1.54 -6.44 -15.23
CA LYS A 2 -2.73 -7.10 -14.69
C LYS A 2 -2.57 -7.22 -13.18
N ILE A 3 -3.39 -6.48 -12.42
CA ILE A 3 -3.54 -6.71 -10.98
C ILE A 3 -4.41 -7.95 -10.85
N SER A 4 -3.92 -9.00 -10.19
CA SER A 4 -4.67 -10.24 -10.01
C SER A 4 -5.25 -10.33 -8.61
N GLU A 5 -6.47 -10.86 -8.54
CA GLU A 5 -7.15 -11.17 -7.28
C GLU A 5 -6.32 -12.15 -6.42
N SER A 6 -5.65 -13.10 -7.06
CA SER A 6 -4.73 -14.04 -6.38
C SER A 6 -3.55 -13.38 -5.67
N TYR A 7 -3.25 -12.11 -5.97
CA TYR A 7 -2.13 -11.37 -5.37
C TYR A 7 -2.60 -10.25 -4.42
N TYR A 8 -3.68 -9.53 -4.76
CA TYR A 8 -4.17 -8.39 -3.98
C TYR A 8 -5.62 -8.52 -3.46
N GLY A 9 -6.36 -9.55 -3.86
CA GLY A 9 -7.80 -9.67 -3.63
C GLY A 9 -8.20 -10.70 -2.58
N ASN A 10 -7.35 -10.96 -1.57
CA ASN A 10 -7.63 -11.96 -0.55
C ASN A 10 -8.83 -11.58 0.33
N GLU A 11 -8.84 -10.36 0.87
CA GLU A 11 -9.86 -9.89 1.80
C GLU A 11 -10.17 -8.41 1.56
N ILE A 12 -11.43 -8.03 1.73
CA ILE A 12 -11.87 -6.64 1.75
C ILE A 12 -11.94 -6.21 3.21
N ILE A 13 -11.13 -5.23 3.58
CA ILE A 13 -11.02 -4.73 4.95
C ILE A 13 -11.36 -3.24 5.03
N GLU A 14 -11.75 -2.80 6.22
CA GLU A 14 -12.01 -1.39 6.52
C GLU A 14 -10.72 -0.62 6.86
N ILE A 15 -10.82 0.72 6.84
CA ILE A 15 -9.66 1.61 7.00
C ILE A 15 -8.89 1.40 8.32
N ASP A 16 -9.58 1.09 9.41
CA ASP A 16 -8.94 0.89 10.72
C ASP A 16 -8.08 -0.39 10.77
N GLU A 17 -8.49 -1.41 10.03
CA GLU A 17 -7.69 -2.64 9.88
C GLU A 17 -6.51 -2.43 8.94
N ALA A 18 -6.71 -1.69 7.84
CA ALA A 18 -5.63 -1.28 6.96
C ALA A 18 -4.53 -0.50 7.71
N LYS A 19 -4.91 0.42 8.61
CA LYS A 19 -3.97 1.14 9.49
C LYS A 19 -3.14 0.18 10.35
N LYS A 20 -3.81 -0.76 11.04
CA LYS A 20 -3.13 -1.75 11.89
C LYS A 20 -2.13 -2.60 11.09
N LEU A 21 -2.51 -3.07 9.90
CA LEU A 21 -1.62 -3.83 9.03
C LEU A 21 -0.43 -2.99 8.56
N LEU A 22 -0.67 -1.74 8.15
CA LEU A 22 0.38 -0.82 7.76
C LEU A 22 1.36 -0.59 8.90
N GLU A 23 0.90 -0.37 10.13
CA GLU A 23 1.74 -0.11 11.30
C GLU A 23 2.56 -1.34 11.75
N SER A 24 1.94 -2.52 11.77
CA SER A 24 2.53 -3.76 12.29
C SER A 24 3.43 -4.51 11.30
N SER A 25 3.32 -4.25 10.00
CA SER A 25 4.08 -4.97 8.97
C SER A 25 5.47 -4.39 8.72
N ASN A 26 6.46 -5.26 8.51
CA ASN A 26 7.84 -4.87 8.17
C ASN A 26 8.08 -4.72 6.67
N ILE A 27 7.36 -5.48 5.84
CA ILE A 27 7.47 -5.43 4.38
C ILE A 27 6.07 -5.22 3.82
N ILE A 28 5.86 -4.14 3.08
CA ILE A 28 4.53 -3.72 2.63
C ILE A 28 4.59 -3.46 1.13
N ASN A 29 3.73 -4.13 0.36
CA ASN A 29 3.55 -3.88 -1.08
C ASN A 29 2.15 -3.32 -1.32
N MET A 30 2.08 -2.05 -1.71
CA MET A 30 0.84 -1.31 -1.89
C MET A 30 0.61 -0.97 -3.35
N VAL A 31 -0.66 -1.07 -3.76
CA VAL A 31 -1.16 -0.63 -5.06
C VAL A 31 -2.42 0.19 -4.84
N GLY A 32 -2.60 1.24 -5.64
CA GLY A 32 -3.80 2.07 -5.60
C GLY A 32 -3.66 3.29 -4.69
N LYS A 33 -4.52 4.28 -4.97
CA LYS A 33 -4.39 5.62 -4.38
C LYS A 33 -4.66 5.60 -2.87
N ASP A 34 -5.73 4.93 -2.45
CA ASP A 34 -6.25 5.09 -1.09
C ASP A 34 -5.29 4.53 -0.04
N THR A 35 -4.79 3.30 -0.22
CA THR A 35 -3.81 2.70 0.71
C THR A 35 -2.48 3.45 0.70
N ILE A 36 -2.03 3.95 -0.47
CA ILE A 36 -0.79 4.71 -0.55
C ILE A 36 -0.94 6.06 0.17
N SER A 37 -2.03 6.80 -0.08
CA SER A 37 -2.33 8.04 0.63
C SER A 37 -2.36 7.84 2.14
N LEU A 38 -3.04 6.78 2.62
CA LEU A 38 -3.05 6.43 4.04
C LEU A 38 -1.64 6.16 4.58
N SER A 39 -0.80 5.42 3.85
CA SER A 39 0.57 5.15 4.30
C SER A 39 1.45 6.40 4.39
N LEU A 40 1.22 7.40 3.53
CA LEU A 40 1.92 8.68 3.56
C LEU A 40 1.47 9.53 4.74
N GLU A 41 0.16 9.57 5.01
CA GLU A 41 -0.42 10.27 6.17
C GLU A 41 0.09 9.71 7.50
N LEU A 42 0.30 8.39 7.59
CA LEU A 42 0.87 7.71 8.75
C LEU A 42 2.40 7.87 8.87
N GLY A 43 3.07 8.49 7.90
CA GLY A 43 4.53 8.61 7.88
C GLY A 43 5.29 7.30 7.63
N ILE A 44 4.59 6.27 7.15
CA ILE A 44 5.16 4.95 6.84
C ILE A 44 5.77 4.94 5.44
N GLY A 45 5.09 5.59 4.49
CA GLY A 45 5.54 5.76 3.11
C GLY A 45 6.30 7.06 2.89
N SER A 46 6.93 7.19 1.72
CA SER A 46 7.50 8.45 1.23
C SER A 46 6.96 8.74 -0.16
N GLU A 47 6.55 10.00 -0.41
CA GLU A 47 6.05 10.44 -1.72
C GLU A 47 7.07 10.17 -2.84
N ASN A 48 8.36 10.37 -2.55
CA ASN A 48 9.45 10.12 -3.49
C ASN A 48 9.57 8.62 -3.89
N GLY A 49 9.08 7.73 -3.03
CA GLY A 49 9.05 6.29 -3.28
C GLY A 49 7.89 5.85 -4.17
N VAL A 50 6.84 6.67 -4.34
CA VAL A 50 5.66 6.30 -5.11
C VAL A 50 5.99 6.27 -6.61
N LYS A 51 5.73 5.13 -7.25
CA LYS A 51 5.86 4.94 -8.70
C LYS A 51 4.50 4.82 -9.33
N LYS A 52 4.31 5.39 -10.53
CA LYS A 52 3.10 5.22 -11.31
C LYS A 52 3.38 4.30 -12.49
N ILE A 53 2.66 3.19 -12.58
CA ILE A 53 2.73 2.25 -13.70
C ILE A 53 1.36 2.22 -14.35
N SER A 54 1.29 2.60 -15.63
CA SER A 54 0.01 2.74 -16.36
C SER A 54 -1.01 3.63 -15.62
N GLY A 55 -0.56 4.68 -14.94
CA GLY A 55 -1.40 5.60 -14.18
C GLY A 55 -1.80 5.13 -12.77
N VAL A 56 -1.53 3.88 -12.41
CA VAL A 56 -1.81 3.33 -11.07
C VAL A 56 -0.58 3.54 -10.16
N PRO A 57 -0.75 4.08 -8.94
CA PRO A 57 0.36 4.27 -8.01
C PRO A 57 0.71 2.96 -7.29
N PHE A 58 2.00 2.78 -7.02
CA PHE A 58 2.60 1.65 -6.32
C PHE A 58 3.64 2.16 -5.32
N LEU A 59 3.75 1.47 -4.19
CA LEU A 59 4.76 1.75 -3.18
C LEU A 59 5.15 0.46 -2.45
N ILE A 60 6.45 0.22 -2.32
CA ILE A 60 7.00 -0.86 -1.50
C ILE A 60 7.77 -0.22 -0.34
N VAL A 61 7.47 -0.64 0.89
CA VAL A 61 8.12 -0.17 2.12
C VAL A 61 8.81 -1.35 2.80
N PHE A 62 10.05 -1.11 3.23
CA PHE A 62 10.80 -1.98 4.13
C PHE A 62 11.07 -1.20 5.41
N LYS A 63 10.51 -1.66 6.54
CA LYS A 63 10.80 -1.12 7.87
C LYS A 63 11.94 -1.93 8.49
N MET A 64 12.90 -1.23 9.07
CA MET A 64 14.02 -1.80 9.82
C MET A 64 13.75 -1.77 11.31
#